data_AF-A0A1G5LXJ9-F1
#
_entry.id   AF-A0A1G5LXJ9-F1
#
_cell.length_a   1.000
_cell.length_b   1.000
_cell.length_c   1.000
_cell.angle_alpha   90.00
_cell.angle_beta   90.00
_cell.angle_gamma   90.00
#
_symmetry.space_group_name_H-M   'P 1'
#
loop_
_entity.id
_entity.type
_entity.pdbx_description
1 polymer ?
#
loop_
_entity_poly.entity_id
_entity_poly.type
_entity_poly.pdbx_seq_one_letter_code
_entity_poly.pdbx_strand_id
1 'polypeptide(L)'
;MAKIIAFDEEARRGLERGMNQLADAVKVTLGPKGRNVVLEKKWGAPTITNDGVSIAKEIELEDPYEKIGAELVKEVAKKTDDVAGDGTTTATVLAQALVREGLRNVAAGANPMALKRGIEKAVEAVSAALLEQAKDVETKEQIASTASISAADTQIGELIAEAMDKVGKEGVITVEESQTFGLELELTEGMRFDKGYISAYFATDMERMESSLDDPYILIVNSKVSNVKDLLPLLEKVMQSGKALLIIAEDVEGEALSTLVVNKIRGTFKSVAVKAPGFGDRRKAMLGDIAILTGGTVISEEVGLKLENAGLDLLGRARKVVITKDETTIVDGAGDSDQVQGRVNQIRAEIENSDSDYDREKLQERLAKLAGGVAVIKAGAATEVELKERKHRIEDAVRNAKAAVEEGIVAGGGVALLQASAVFEKLELSGDEATGANAVKLALEAPLKQIAVNGGLEGGVVVEKVRNLPIGHGLNAATGEYVDMIAEGILDPAKVTRSALQNAASIAALFLTTEAVIADKPEKASAAAPGGMPGGDMDF
;
A
#
# COMPACT_ATOMS: atom_id res chain seq x y z
N MET A 1 5.81 6.71 33.91
CA MET A 1 7.21 7.08 33.66
C MET A 1 7.36 8.60 33.77
N ALA A 2 8.52 9.08 34.24
CA ALA A 2 8.81 10.52 34.23
C ALA A 2 9.02 11.01 32.79
N LYS A 3 8.68 12.27 32.49
CA LYS A 3 8.85 12.87 31.17
C LYS A 3 10.08 13.78 31.12
N ILE A 4 10.68 13.90 29.94
CA ILE A 4 11.65 14.95 29.58
C ILE A 4 10.99 15.92 28.61
N ILE A 5 11.37 17.19 28.68
CA ILE A 5 10.80 18.25 27.84
C ILE A 5 11.97 19.05 27.27
N ALA A 6 11.99 19.18 25.95
CA ALA A 6 12.88 20.10 25.23
C ALA A 6 12.05 21.16 24.52
N PHE A 7 12.63 22.34 24.37
CA PHE A 7 12.01 23.50 23.73
C PHE A 7 12.89 24.02 22.58
N ASP A 8 12.32 24.87 21.74
CA ASP A 8 13.02 25.69 20.74
C ASP A 8 13.95 24.88 19.83
N GLU A 9 15.21 25.30 19.71
CA GLU A 9 16.21 24.68 18.84
C GLU A 9 16.62 23.29 19.34
N GLU A 10 16.66 23.04 20.65
CA GLU A 10 17.02 21.71 21.19
C GLU A 10 16.03 20.66 20.71
N ALA A 11 14.72 20.96 20.81
CA ALA A 11 13.66 20.10 20.31
C ALA A 11 13.79 19.86 18.80
N ARG A 12 13.88 20.95 18.02
CA ARG A 12 13.96 20.88 16.56
C ARG A 12 15.18 20.12 16.05
N ARG A 13 16.36 20.32 16.67
CA ARG A 13 17.58 19.60 16.33
C ARG A 13 17.53 18.14 16.70
N GLY A 14 16.92 17.79 17.84
CA GLY A 14 16.70 16.39 18.23
C GLY A 14 15.86 15.65 17.21
N LEU A 15 14.71 16.21 16.84
CA LEU A 15 13.86 15.65 15.79
C LEU A 15 14.60 15.57 14.43
N GLU A 16 15.35 16.62 14.06
CA GLU A 16 16.03 16.70 12.76
C GLU A 16 17.09 15.60 12.61
N ARG A 17 17.86 15.33 13.68
CA ARG A 17 18.85 14.24 13.67
C ARG A 17 18.22 12.87 13.47
N GLY A 18 17.08 12.62 14.12
CA GLY A 18 16.34 11.38 13.97
C GLY A 18 15.77 11.17 12.57
N MET A 19 15.13 12.21 12.03
CA MET A 19 14.67 12.24 10.64
C MET A 19 15.82 11.97 9.66
N ASN A 20 16.97 12.62 9.86
CA ASN A 20 18.11 12.46 8.96
C ASN A 20 18.69 11.05 8.99
N GLN A 21 18.82 10.43 10.17
CA GLN A 21 19.29 9.04 10.25
C GLN A 21 18.39 8.09 9.45
N LEU A 22 17.07 8.23 9.58
CA LEU A 22 16.13 7.42 8.81
C LEU A 22 16.21 7.73 7.32
N ALA A 23 16.14 9.01 6.95
CA ALA A 23 16.14 9.42 5.55
C ALA A 23 17.45 9.07 4.83
N ASP A 24 18.59 9.16 5.52
CA ASP A 24 19.90 8.81 4.98
C ASP A 24 20.03 7.30 4.75
N ALA A 25 19.41 6.47 5.60
CA ALA A 25 19.35 5.03 5.39
C ALA A 25 18.42 4.62 4.24
N VAL A 26 17.29 5.32 4.06
CA VAL A 26 16.31 5.03 3.01
C VAL A 26 16.78 5.53 1.63
N LYS A 27 17.32 6.75 1.54
CA LYS A 27 17.60 7.41 0.25
C LYS A 27 18.71 6.77 -0.59
N VAL A 28 19.52 5.87 0.00
CA VAL A 28 20.51 5.09 -0.74
C VAL A 28 19.88 4.12 -1.73
N THR A 29 18.59 3.79 -1.56
CA THR A 29 17.86 2.88 -2.46
C THR A 29 17.26 3.59 -3.67
N LEU A 30 17.23 4.93 -3.69
CA LEU A 30 16.50 5.68 -4.72
C LEU A 30 17.17 5.58 -6.11
N GLY A 31 16.37 5.25 -7.12
CA GLY A 31 16.75 5.24 -8.53
C GLY A 31 17.39 3.92 -9.01
N PRO A 32 17.66 3.78 -10.32
CA PRO A 32 18.08 2.52 -10.93
C PRO A 32 19.47 2.04 -10.50
N LYS A 33 20.29 2.93 -9.92
CA LYS A 33 21.60 2.61 -9.33
C LYS A 33 21.57 2.68 -7.80
N GLY A 34 20.38 2.63 -7.21
CA GLY A 34 20.19 2.48 -5.78
C GLY A 34 20.84 1.21 -5.25
N ARG A 35 21.17 1.21 -3.96
CA ARG A 35 21.77 0.07 -3.26
C ARG A 35 20.78 -0.53 -2.28
N ASN A 36 20.94 -1.81 -1.99
CA ASN A 36 20.12 -2.49 -0.99
C ASN A 36 20.60 -2.17 0.43
N VAL A 37 19.67 -2.24 1.38
CA VAL A 37 19.91 -2.17 2.81
C VAL A 37 19.71 -3.56 3.41
N VAL A 38 20.53 -3.90 4.41
CA VAL A 38 20.47 -5.17 5.13
C VAL A 38 19.82 -4.92 6.49
N LEU A 39 18.72 -5.62 6.76
CA LEU A 39 17.93 -5.51 7.98
C LEU A 39 18.14 -6.76 8.82
N GLU A 40 18.64 -6.59 10.06
CA GLU A 40 18.77 -7.68 11.01
C GLU A 40 17.39 -8.18 11.44
N LYS A 41 17.23 -9.51 11.57
CA LYS A 41 16.06 -10.13 12.18
C LYS A 41 16.48 -10.84 13.45
N LYS A 42 15.66 -10.73 14.51
CA LYS A 42 15.91 -11.42 15.80
C LYS A 42 16.04 -12.94 15.67
N TRP A 43 15.42 -13.50 14.62
CA TRP A 43 15.44 -14.92 14.30
C TRP A 43 15.52 -15.09 12.78
N GLY A 44 16.27 -16.08 12.31
CA GLY A 44 16.40 -16.38 10.89
C GLY A 44 17.46 -15.56 10.15
N ALA A 45 17.36 -15.53 8.82
CA ALA A 45 18.27 -14.79 7.96
C ALA A 45 17.92 -13.29 7.92
N PRO A 46 18.90 -12.38 7.71
CA PRO A 46 18.62 -10.97 7.52
C PRO A 46 17.81 -10.75 6.24
N THR A 47 17.06 -9.65 6.21
CA THR A 47 16.33 -9.23 5.00
C THR A 47 17.20 -8.27 4.21
N ILE A 48 17.34 -8.50 2.90
CA ILE A 48 18.00 -7.57 1.97
C ILE A 48 16.91 -6.93 1.13
N THR A 49 16.78 -5.61 1.16
CA THR A 49 15.70 -4.91 0.47
C THR A 49 16.15 -3.53 -0.05
N ASN A 50 15.48 -3.05 -1.09
CA ASN A 50 15.54 -1.67 -1.58
C ASN A 50 14.24 -0.89 -1.29
N ASP A 51 13.26 -1.51 -0.65
CA ASP A 51 11.98 -0.88 -0.30
C ASP A 51 12.14 0.09 0.88
N GLY A 52 11.80 1.36 0.62
CA GLY A 52 11.91 2.45 1.57
C GLY A 52 11.02 2.28 2.81
N VAL A 53 9.81 1.71 2.68
CA VAL A 53 8.93 1.54 3.86
C VAL A 53 9.39 0.40 4.76
N SER A 54 9.87 -0.70 4.19
CA SER A 54 10.49 -1.81 4.93
C SER A 54 11.70 -1.32 5.73
N ILE A 55 12.58 -0.52 5.11
CA ILE A 55 13.77 0.04 5.80
C ILE A 55 13.34 1.01 6.90
N ALA A 56 12.41 1.91 6.59
CA ALA A 56 11.93 2.90 7.56
C ALA A 56 11.31 2.24 8.81
N LYS A 57 10.53 1.15 8.64
CA LYS A 57 9.87 0.43 9.74
C LYS A 57 10.86 -0.14 10.75
N GLU A 58 12.01 -0.65 10.30
CA GLU A 58 13.02 -1.30 11.17
C GLU A 58 13.90 -0.32 11.97
N ILE A 59 13.90 0.97 11.65
CA ILE A 59 14.79 1.93 12.32
C ILE A 59 14.20 2.38 13.65
N GLU A 60 14.76 1.89 14.76
CA GLU A 60 14.43 2.36 16.11
C GLU A 60 15.64 3.05 16.74
N LEU A 61 15.45 4.30 17.19
CA LEU A 61 16.52 5.12 17.76
C LEU A 61 16.41 5.16 19.29
N GLU A 62 17.56 5.14 19.97
CA GLU A 62 17.63 5.14 21.43
C GLU A 62 17.29 6.51 22.04
N ASP A 63 17.75 7.60 21.41
CA ASP A 63 17.46 8.95 21.89
C ASP A 63 15.96 9.26 21.69
N PRO A 64 15.22 9.67 22.74
CA PRO A 64 13.78 9.85 22.63
C PRO A 64 13.35 10.94 21.64
N TYR A 65 14.14 12.01 21.48
CA TYR A 65 13.80 13.08 20.55
C TYR A 65 14.11 12.66 19.12
N GLU A 66 15.25 12.02 18.88
CA GLU A 66 15.57 11.45 17.57
C GLU A 66 14.56 10.37 17.17
N LYS A 67 14.15 9.51 18.11
CA LYS A 67 13.09 8.52 17.87
C LYS A 67 11.80 9.17 17.37
N ILE A 68 11.32 10.22 18.02
CA ILE A 68 10.11 10.94 17.56
C ILE A 68 10.32 11.51 16.16
N GLY A 69 11.50 12.08 15.88
CA GLY A 69 11.84 12.59 14.55
C GLY A 69 11.80 11.51 13.47
N ALA A 70 12.33 10.32 13.75
CA ALA A 70 12.28 9.17 12.84
C ALA A 70 10.84 8.68 12.62
N GLU A 71 10.04 8.54 13.69
CA GLU A 71 8.64 8.09 13.59
C GLU A 71 7.78 9.01 12.69
N LEU A 72 8.00 10.32 12.72
CA LEU A 72 7.29 11.26 11.84
C LEU A 72 7.56 10.96 10.35
N VAL A 73 8.78 10.56 10.00
CA VAL A 73 9.15 10.24 8.61
C VAL A 73 8.69 8.84 8.22
N LYS A 74 8.67 7.89 9.17
CA LYS A 74 8.05 6.57 8.94
C LYS A 74 6.59 6.72 8.52
N GLU A 75 5.87 7.66 9.15
CA GLU A 75 4.48 7.94 8.78
C GLU A 75 4.36 8.49 7.35
N VAL A 76 5.32 9.31 6.87
CA VAL A 76 5.37 9.74 5.46
C VAL A 76 5.48 8.54 4.53
N ALA A 77 6.45 7.66 4.79
CA ALA A 77 6.70 6.49 3.96
C ALA A 77 5.48 5.57 3.94
N LYS A 78 4.94 5.24 5.13
CA LYS A 78 3.75 4.40 5.28
C LYS A 78 2.53 4.99 4.59
N LYS A 79 2.25 6.29 4.78
CA LYS A 79 1.06 6.89 4.17
C LYS A 79 1.16 6.99 2.65
N THR A 80 2.37 7.11 2.12
CA THR A 80 2.61 7.10 0.68
C THR A 80 2.40 5.70 0.10
N ASP A 81 2.90 4.67 0.78
CA ASP A 81 2.64 3.26 0.44
C ASP A 81 1.13 2.95 0.46
N ASP A 82 0.41 3.35 1.51
CA ASP A 82 -1.04 3.12 1.63
C ASP A 82 -1.86 3.73 0.47
N VAL A 83 -1.41 4.85 -0.10
CA VAL A 83 -2.16 5.61 -1.12
C VAL A 83 -1.78 5.22 -2.54
N ALA A 84 -0.50 4.95 -2.76
CA ALA A 84 0.07 4.80 -4.10
C ALA A 84 0.81 3.48 -4.32
N GLY A 85 1.17 2.76 -3.26
CA GLY A 85 1.93 1.50 -3.31
C GLY A 85 3.35 1.62 -3.81
N ASP A 86 3.86 2.85 -3.98
CA ASP A 86 5.22 3.17 -4.42
C ASP A 86 5.54 4.63 -4.05
N GLY A 87 6.79 5.07 -4.25
CA GLY A 87 7.25 6.43 -4.02
C GLY A 87 7.63 6.73 -2.57
N THR A 88 7.72 5.71 -1.72
CA THR A 88 8.06 5.82 -0.30
C THR A 88 9.41 6.50 -0.10
N THR A 89 10.44 6.06 -0.83
CA THR A 89 11.78 6.67 -0.81
C THR A 89 11.77 8.11 -1.33
N THR A 90 11.00 8.40 -2.39
CA THR A 90 10.84 9.77 -2.91
C THR A 90 10.20 10.68 -1.87
N ALA A 91 9.15 10.22 -1.18
CA ALA A 91 8.46 10.97 -0.13
C ALA A 91 9.40 11.25 1.05
N THR A 92 10.22 10.28 1.47
CA THR A 92 11.24 10.45 2.51
C THR A 92 12.29 11.50 2.12
N VAL A 93 12.79 11.46 0.89
CA VAL A 93 13.77 12.45 0.37
C VAL A 93 13.18 13.86 0.32
N LEU A 94 11.93 13.99 -0.14
CA LEU A 94 11.21 15.27 -0.16
C LEU A 94 10.99 15.81 1.26
N ALA A 95 10.58 14.95 2.20
CA ALA A 95 10.37 15.33 3.59
C ALA A 95 11.67 15.85 4.23
N GLN A 96 12.79 15.12 4.03
CA GLN A 96 14.10 15.54 4.51
C GLN A 96 14.49 16.92 3.96
N ALA A 97 14.30 17.15 2.66
CA ALA A 97 14.65 18.42 2.01
C ALA A 97 13.79 19.58 2.52
N LEU A 98 12.46 19.38 2.62
CA LEU A 98 11.52 20.39 3.11
C LEU A 98 11.77 20.77 4.56
N VAL A 99 11.98 19.78 5.44
CA VAL A 99 12.26 20.05 6.87
C VAL A 99 13.57 20.78 7.02
N ARG A 100 14.63 20.36 6.32
CA ARG A 100 15.94 21.02 6.40
C ARG A 100 15.87 22.49 5.97
N GLU A 101 15.24 22.76 4.82
CA GLU A 101 15.11 24.13 4.32
C GLU A 101 14.17 24.97 5.19
N GLY A 102 13.06 24.38 5.66
CA GLY A 102 12.15 25.05 6.56
C GLY A 102 12.81 25.40 7.91
N LEU A 103 13.51 24.46 8.54
CA LEU A 103 14.18 24.70 9.84
C LEU A 103 15.24 25.78 9.74
N ARG A 104 15.97 25.84 8.61
CA ARG A 104 16.90 26.93 8.32
C ARG A 104 16.22 28.29 8.34
N ASN A 105 15.03 28.39 7.74
CA ASN A 105 14.27 29.64 7.70
C ASN A 105 13.63 29.97 9.06
N VAL A 106 13.15 28.98 9.83
CA VAL A 106 12.69 29.19 11.20
C VAL A 106 13.83 29.69 12.09
N ALA A 107 15.03 29.11 11.96
CA ALA A 107 16.22 29.58 12.68
C ALA A 107 16.62 31.01 12.29
N ALA A 108 16.31 31.44 11.06
CA ALA A 108 16.49 32.82 10.60
C ALA A 108 15.38 33.79 11.07
N GLY A 109 14.39 33.31 11.83
CA GLY A 109 13.32 34.12 12.41
C GLY A 109 12.01 34.14 11.62
N ALA A 110 11.87 33.34 10.57
CA ALA A 110 10.61 33.22 9.83
C ALA A 110 9.50 32.60 10.70
N ASN A 111 8.27 33.08 10.55
CA ASN A 111 7.11 32.54 11.25
C ASN A 111 6.73 31.15 10.72
N PRO A 112 6.82 30.08 11.54
CA PRO A 112 6.50 28.71 11.11
C PRO A 112 5.10 28.54 10.54
N MET A 113 4.11 29.26 11.08
CA MET A 113 2.73 29.17 10.62
C MET A 113 2.55 29.79 9.24
N ALA A 114 3.32 30.83 8.91
CA ALA A 114 3.32 31.42 7.57
C ALA A 114 4.09 30.55 6.57
N LEU A 115 5.23 29.98 6.99
CA LEU A 115 5.94 28.97 6.18
C LEU A 115 5.02 27.81 5.82
N LYS A 116 4.27 27.26 6.79
CA LYS A 116 3.27 26.20 6.59
C LYS A 116 2.25 26.57 5.50
N ARG A 117 1.64 27.76 5.59
CA ARG A 117 0.67 28.21 4.56
C ARG A 117 1.31 28.37 3.18
N GLY A 118 2.55 28.85 3.12
CA GLY A 118 3.32 28.94 1.89
C GLY A 118 3.59 27.58 1.26
N ILE A 119 4.00 26.60 2.08
CA ILE A 119 4.23 25.21 1.66
C ILE A 119 2.93 24.60 1.12
N GLU A 120 1.82 24.74 1.85
CA GLU A 120 0.51 24.19 1.45
C GLU A 120 0.06 24.73 0.08
N LYS A 121 0.11 26.06 -0.12
CA LYS A 121 -0.26 26.69 -1.39
C LYS A 121 0.66 26.28 -2.55
N ALA A 122 1.96 26.16 -2.30
CA ALA A 122 2.92 25.74 -3.32
C ALA A 122 2.72 24.27 -3.72
N VAL A 123 2.47 23.39 -2.75
CA VAL A 123 2.22 21.97 -3.00
C VAL A 123 0.93 21.76 -3.76
N GLU A 124 -0.12 22.53 -3.46
CA GLU A 124 -1.38 22.51 -4.22
C GLU A 124 -1.15 22.90 -5.69
N ALA A 125 -0.43 23.99 -5.94
CA ALA A 125 -0.11 24.44 -7.30
C ALA A 125 0.74 23.43 -8.08
N VAL A 126 1.76 22.84 -7.46
CA VAL A 126 2.60 21.81 -8.08
C VAL A 126 1.79 20.54 -8.34
N SER A 127 0.94 20.13 -7.40
CA SER A 127 0.05 18.97 -7.55
C SER A 127 -0.90 19.12 -8.74
N ALA A 128 -1.49 20.30 -8.91
CA ALA A 128 -2.35 20.60 -10.05
C ALA A 128 -1.59 20.56 -11.37
N ALA A 129 -0.37 21.11 -11.42
CA ALA A 129 0.45 21.07 -12.63
C ALA A 129 0.92 19.66 -13.00
N LEU A 130 1.20 18.79 -12.02
CA LEU A 130 1.51 17.39 -12.29
C LEU A 130 0.33 16.65 -12.93
N LEU A 131 -0.90 16.91 -12.46
CA LEU A 131 -2.11 16.34 -13.04
C LEU A 131 -2.37 16.89 -14.46
N GLU A 132 -2.14 18.19 -14.70
CA GLU A 132 -2.28 18.78 -16.04
C GLU A 132 -1.24 18.22 -17.04
N GLN A 133 -0.05 17.87 -16.55
CA GLN A 133 1.01 17.25 -17.37
C GLN A 133 0.84 15.74 -17.56
N ALA A 134 -0.02 15.10 -16.77
CA ALA A 134 -0.23 13.66 -16.83
C ALA A 134 -0.81 13.26 -18.18
N LYS A 135 -0.25 12.20 -18.76
CA LYS A 135 -0.77 11.59 -19.99
C LYS A 135 -1.50 10.31 -19.62
N ASP A 136 -2.64 10.07 -20.25
CA ASP A 136 -3.35 8.80 -20.09
C ASP A 136 -2.48 7.64 -20.58
N VAL A 137 -2.62 6.50 -19.92
CA VAL A 137 -1.98 5.26 -20.34
C VAL A 137 -2.82 4.62 -21.44
N GLU A 138 -2.28 4.61 -22.65
CA GLU A 138 -2.97 4.15 -23.87
C GLU A 138 -2.48 2.77 -24.33
N THR A 139 -1.26 2.39 -23.93
CA THR A 139 -0.56 1.23 -24.48
C THR A 139 -0.10 0.25 -23.42
N LYS A 140 -0.03 -1.03 -23.81
CA LYS A 140 0.49 -2.10 -22.95
C LYS A 140 1.97 -1.87 -22.61
N GLU A 141 2.71 -1.27 -23.53
CA GLU A 141 4.13 -0.91 -23.37
C GLU A 141 4.34 0.14 -22.27
N GLN A 142 3.44 1.13 -22.16
CA GLN A 142 3.48 2.11 -21.07
C GLN A 142 3.21 1.46 -19.70
N ILE A 143 2.24 0.53 -19.62
CA ILE A 143 1.98 -0.25 -18.41
C ILE A 143 3.22 -1.07 -18.04
N ALA A 144 3.78 -1.79 -19.02
CA ALA A 144 4.97 -2.62 -18.83
C ALA A 144 6.15 -1.79 -18.34
N SER A 145 6.38 -0.61 -18.93
CA SER A 145 7.48 0.28 -18.56
C SER A 145 7.36 0.78 -17.11
N THR A 146 6.15 1.22 -16.73
CA THR A 146 5.88 1.73 -15.38
C THR A 146 6.06 0.64 -14.32
N ALA A 147 5.51 -0.55 -14.57
CA ALA A 147 5.69 -1.73 -13.73
C ALA A 147 7.16 -2.19 -13.67
N SER A 148 7.89 -2.15 -14.80
CA SER A 148 9.31 -2.55 -14.87
C SER A 148 10.19 -1.63 -14.04
N ILE A 149 9.91 -0.33 -14.03
CA ILE A 149 10.66 0.66 -13.24
C ILE A 149 10.44 0.42 -11.76
N SER A 150 9.20 0.25 -11.34
CA SER A 150 8.86 -0.07 -9.95
C SER A 150 9.49 -1.39 -9.51
N ALA A 151 9.47 -2.40 -10.37
CA ALA A 151 10.07 -3.71 -10.10
C ALA A 151 11.60 -3.80 -10.31
N ALA A 152 12.23 -2.77 -10.86
CA ALA A 152 13.60 -2.84 -11.39
C ALA A 152 13.87 -4.12 -12.24
N ASP A 153 12.84 -4.60 -12.96
CA ASP A 153 12.84 -5.89 -13.66
C ASP A 153 11.84 -5.86 -14.82
N THR A 154 12.33 -6.02 -16.05
CA THR A 154 11.52 -5.97 -17.26
C THR A 154 10.59 -7.17 -17.40
N GLN A 155 11.00 -8.36 -16.93
CA GLN A 155 10.17 -9.56 -17.01
C GLN A 155 8.94 -9.43 -16.11
N ILE A 156 9.12 -8.86 -14.92
CA ILE A 156 8.01 -8.56 -14.00
C ILE A 156 7.04 -7.56 -14.65
N GLY A 157 7.56 -6.48 -15.24
CA GLY A 157 6.72 -5.46 -15.87
C GLY A 157 5.92 -5.98 -17.08
N GLU A 158 6.56 -6.78 -17.95
CA GLU A 158 5.88 -7.43 -19.09
C GLU A 158 4.75 -8.35 -18.62
N LEU A 159 4.99 -9.15 -17.58
CA LEU A 159 4.00 -10.08 -17.02
C LEU A 159 2.82 -9.33 -16.39
N ILE A 160 3.08 -8.24 -15.67
CA ILE A 160 2.03 -7.38 -15.09
C ILE A 160 1.19 -6.74 -16.19
N ALA A 161 1.84 -6.23 -17.26
CA ALA A 161 1.13 -5.66 -18.39
C ALA A 161 0.28 -6.71 -19.11
N GLU A 162 0.76 -7.95 -19.25
CA GLU A 162 -0.02 -9.06 -19.80
C GLU A 162 -1.20 -9.42 -18.89
N ALA A 163 -0.99 -9.46 -17.58
CA ALA A 163 -2.07 -9.69 -16.62
C ALA A 163 -3.16 -8.62 -16.75
N MET A 164 -2.79 -7.32 -16.72
CA MET A 164 -3.73 -6.20 -16.83
C MET A 164 -4.49 -6.20 -18.16
N ASP A 165 -3.83 -6.56 -19.26
CA ASP A 165 -4.46 -6.68 -20.59
C ASP A 165 -5.52 -7.81 -20.60
N LYS A 166 -5.22 -8.94 -19.95
CA LYS A 166 -6.13 -10.09 -19.86
C LYS A 166 -7.33 -9.88 -18.94
N VAL A 167 -7.14 -9.26 -17.78
CA VAL A 167 -8.22 -9.04 -16.79
C VAL A 167 -8.94 -7.70 -16.96
N GLY A 168 -8.39 -6.81 -17.79
CA GLY A 168 -8.89 -5.46 -18.00
C GLY A 168 -8.57 -4.50 -16.84
N LYS A 169 -8.93 -3.22 -17.01
CA LYS A 169 -8.63 -2.15 -16.03
C LYS A 169 -9.20 -2.42 -14.63
N GLU A 170 -10.38 -3.03 -14.56
CA GLU A 170 -11.07 -3.37 -13.30
C GLU A 170 -10.69 -4.75 -12.74
N GLY A 171 -9.90 -5.50 -13.51
CA GLY A 171 -9.49 -6.84 -13.19
C GLY A 171 -8.58 -6.92 -11.97
N VAL A 172 -8.55 -8.09 -11.34
CA VAL A 172 -7.80 -8.30 -10.11
C VAL A 172 -6.51 -9.03 -10.44
N ILE A 173 -5.39 -8.50 -9.95
CA ILE A 173 -4.09 -9.16 -10.00
C ILE A 173 -3.69 -9.49 -8.56
N THR A 174 -3.40 -10.76 -8.30
CA THR A 174 -2.88 -11.24 -7.02
C THR A 174 -1.50 -11.86 -7.23
N VAL A 175 -0.68 -11.81 -6.19
CA VAL A 175 0.67 -12.39 -6.21
C VAL A 175 0.74 -13.53 -5.20
N GLU A 176 1.23 -14.68 -5.63
CA GLU A 176 1.35 -15.88 -4.82
C GLU A 176 2.78 -16.43 -4.85
N GLU A 177 3.12 -17.17 -3.80
CA GLU A 177 4.41 -17.86 -3.71
C GLU A 177 4.33 -19.18 -4.47
N SER A 178 5.30 -19.43 -5.35
CA SER A 178 5.46 -20.68 -6.08
C SER A 178 6.55 -21.54 -5.47
N GLN A 179 6.34 -22.85 -5.53
CA GLN A 179 7.39 -23.86 -5.26
C GLN A 179 8.24 -24.14 -6.51
N THR A 180 7.79 -23.70 -7.71
CA THR A 180 8.56 -23.76 -8.95
C THR A 180 9.48 -22.54 -9.06
N PHE A 181 10.54 -22.66 -9.86
CA PHE A 181 11.39 -21.51 -10.18
C PHE A 181 10.77 -20.66 -11.29
N GLY A 182 10.93 -19.34 -11.21
CA GLY A 182 10.53 -18.41 -12.25
C GLY A 182 9.23 -17.66 -11.92
N LEU A 183 8.65 -17.06 -12.95
CA LEU A 183 7.38 -16.34 -12.88
C LEU A 183 6.36 -17.06 -13.76
N GLU A 184 5.18 -17.32 -13.21
CA GLU A 184 4.06 -17.91 -13.95
C GLU A 184 2.83 -17.00 -13.81
N LEU A 185 2.13 -16.77 -14.92
CA LEU A 185 0.86 -16.05 -14.95
C LEU A 185 -0.27 -17.05 -15.20
N GLU A 186 -1.18 -17.16 -14.24
CA GLU A 186 -2.39 -17.97 -14.37
C GLU A 186 -3.62 -17.07 -14.38
N LEU A 187 -4.58 -17.37 -15.27
CA LEU A 187 -5.90 -16.78 -15.23
C LEU A 187 -6.84 -17.77 -14.55
N THR A 188 -7.52 -17.29 -13.51
CA THR A 188 -8.47 -18.08 -12.73
C THR A 188 -9.79 -17.35 -12.62
N GLU A 189 -10.86 -18.09 -12.38
CA GLU A 189 -12.15 -17.49 -12.02
C GLU A 189 -12.05 -16.88 -10.63
N GLY A 190 -12.62 -15.69 -10.44
CA GLY A 190 -12.62 -15.06 -9.13
C GLY A 190 -13.33 -13.72 -9.15
N MET A 191 -13.40 -13.07 -7.98
CA MET A 191 -14.16 -11.84 -7.79
C MET A 191 -13.55 -10.99 -6.70
N ARG A 192 -13.59 -9.67 -6.88
CA ARG A 192 -13.28 -8.69 -5.85
C ARG A 192 -14.46 -7.77 -5.57
N PHE A 193 -14.66 -7.41 -4.30
CA PHE A 193 -15.66 -6.43 -3.89
C PHE A 193 -15.18 -5.58 -2.71
N ASP A 194 -15.73 -4.37 -2.62
CA ASP A 194 -15.25 -3.28 -1.79
C ASP A 194 -15.83 -3.34 -0.37
N LYS A 195 -15.60 -4.49 0.28
CA LYS A 195 -15.89 -4.74 1.70
C LYS A 195 -14.73 -5.52 2.31
N GLY A 196 -14.03 -4.91 3.25
CA GLY A 196 -12.98 -5.57 4.01
C GLY A 196 -13.46 -6.24 5.29
N TYR A 197 -12.50 -6.66 6.13
CA TYR A 197 -12.78 -7.26 7.42
C TYR A 197 -13.54 -6.29 8.35
N ILE A 198 -14.51 -6.80 9.10
CA ILE A 198 -15.26 -5.99 10.08
C ILE A 198 -14.39 -5.60 11.28
N SER A 199 -13.33 -6.36 11.56
CA SER A 199 -12.40 -6.11 12.67
C SER A 199 -10.95 -6.31 12.24
N ALA A 200 -10.08 -5.36 12.57
CA ALA A 200 -8.64 -5.45 12.29
C ALA A 200 -7.96 -6.64 12.99
N TYR A 201 -8.57 -7.19 14.05
CA TYR A 201 -8.09 -8.41 14.70
C TYR A 201 -8.18 -9.66 13.81
N PHE A 202 -8.85 -9.58 12.66
CA PHE A 202 -8.87 -10.66 11.68
C PHE A 202 -7.64 -10.70 10.77
N ALA A 203 -6.80 -9.66 10.74
CA ALA A 203 -5.58 -9.64 9.96
C ALA A 203 -4.67 -10.83 10.35
N THR A 204 -4.14 -11.52 9.34
CA THR A 204 -3.13 -12.56 9.49
C THR A 204 -1.73 -12.00 9.31
N ASP A 205 -1.60 -10.99 8.46
CA ASP A 205 -0.38 -10.23 8.23
C ASP A 205 -0.58 -8.82 8.80
N MET A 206 0.17 -8.51 9.87
CA MET A 206 0.09 -7.23 10.57
C MET A 206 0.93 -6.13 9.90
N GLU A 207 1.84 -6.49 8.99
CA GLU A 207 2.65 -5.50 8.25
C GLU A 207 1.85 -4.92 7.08
N ARG A 208 1.06 -5.78 6.42
CA ARG A 208 0.21 -5.45 5.27
C ARG A 208 -1.23 -5.13 5.64
N MET A 209 -1.63 -5.44 6.88
CA MET A 209 -3.02 -5.33 7.34
C MET A 209 -3.98 -6.12 6.43
N GLU A 210 -3.61 -7.37 6.14
CA GLU A 210 -4.39 -8.29 5.31
C GLU A 210 -4.68 -9.61 6.04
N SER A 211 -5.78 -10.26 5.66
CA SER A 211 -6.12 -11.61 6.06
C SER A 211 -6.10 -12.52 4.85
N SER A 212 -5.25 -13.56 4.88
CA SER A 212 -5.17 -14.59 3.84
C SER A 212 -5.75 -15.90 4.39
N LEU A 213 -6.76 -16.42 3.69
CA LEU A 213 -7.40 -17.70 4.00
C LEU A 213 -7.16 -18.66 2.84
N ASP A 214 -6.42 -19.73 3.10
CA ASP A 214 -6.18 -20.81 2.13
C ASP A 214 -7.23 -21.92 2.28
N ASP A 215 -7.79 -22.37 1.16
CA ASP A 215 -8.87 -23.37 1.06
C ASP A 215 -10.03 -23.14 2.08
N PRO A 216 -10.61 -21.92 2.17
CA PRO A 216 -11.64 -21.63 3.14
C PRO A 216 -13.01 -22.16 2.70
N TYR A 217 -13.85 -22.41 3.70
CA TYR A 217 -15.29 -22.39 3.50
C TYR A 217 -15.82 -20.95 3.47
N ILE A 218 -16.86 -20.72 2.67
CA ILE A 218 -17.48 -19.41 2.49
C ILE A 218 -18.96 -19.51 2.86
N LEU A 219 -19.32 -18.91 3.99
CA LEU A 219 -20.69 -18.78 4.47
C LEU A 219 -21.30 -17.50 3.90
N ILE A 220 -22.42 -17.64 3.18
CA ILE A 220 -23.11 -16.54 2.51
C ILE A 220 -24.51 -16.37 3.11
N VAL A 221 -24.75 -15.26 3.81
CA VAL A 221 -25.99 -15.03 4.57
C VAL A 221 -26.63 -13.71 4.12
N ASN A 222 -27.91 -13.74 3.76
CA ASN A 222 -28.69 -12.54 3.44
C ASN A 222 -29.47 -12.03 4.66
N SER A 223 -28.81 -11.92 5.79
CA SER A 223 -29.34 -11.31 7.03
C SER A 223 -28.17 -10.88 7.92
N LYS A 224 -28.49 -10.17 9.00
CA LYS A 224 -27.51 -9.84 10.03
C LYS A 224 -27.25 -11.04 10.92
N VAL A 225 -26.00 -11.19 11.37
CA VAL A 225 -25.57 -12.23 12.30
C VAL A 225 -25.11 -11.58 13.60
N SER A 226 -25.99 -11.55 14.60
CA SER A 226 -25.73 -10.92 15.90
C SER A 226 -25.59 -11.94 17.05
N ASN A 227 -26.28 -13.07 16.93
CA ASN A 227 -26.35 -14.11 17.95
C ASN A 227 -25.40 -15.27 17.61
N VAL A 228 -24.52 -15.62 18.55
CA VAL A 228 -23.56 -16.71 18.37
C VAL A 228 -24.25 -18.08 18.27
N LYS A 229 -25.41 -18.26 18.94
CA LYS A 229 -26.12 -19.55 18.97
C LYS A 229 -26.51 -20.04 17.59
N ASP A 230 -26.82 -19.12 16.68
CA ASP A 230 -27.22 -19.45 15.32
C ASP A 230 -26.02 -19.93 14.49
N LEU A 231 -24.81 -19.49 14.84
CA LEU A 231 -23.55 -19.89 14.19
C LEU A 231 -22.93 -21.16 14.77
N LEU A 232 -23.10 -21.42 16.07
CA LEU A 232 -22.41 -22.52 16.78
C LEU A 232 -22.48 -23.87 16.05
N PRO A 233 -23.66 -24.35 15.58
CA PRO A 233 -23.74 -25.65 14.91
C PRO A 233 -22.88 -25.75 13.65
N LEU A 234 -22.71 -24.65 12.94
CA LEU A 234 -21.90 -24.58 11.73
C LEU A 234 -20.41 -24.41 12.08
N LEU A 235 -20.09 -23.55 13.04
CA LEU A 235 -18.73 -23.31 13.50
C LEU A 235 -18.07 -24.61 13.97
N GLU A 236 -18.79 -25.43 14.74
CA GLU A 236 -18.29 -26.73 15.21
C GLU A 236 -17.93 -27.67 14.05
N LYS A 237 -18.78 -27.74 13.01
CA LYS A 237 -18.53 -28.56 11.82
C LYS A 237 -17.32 -28.07 11.04
N VAL A 238 -17.17 -26.75 10.88
CA VAL A 238 -16.03 -26.17 10.16
C VAL A 238 -14.74 -26.36 10.95
N MET A 239 -14.76 -26.16 12.27
CA MET A 239 -13.61 -26.42 13.15
C MET A 239 -13.14 -27.88 13.07
N GLN A 240 -14.06 -28.85 13.03
CA GLN A 240 -13.73 -30.27 12.88
C GLN A 240 -13.03 -30.59 11.54
N SER A 241 -13.32 -29.81 10.50
CA SER A 241 -12.66 -29.97 9.20
C SER A 241 -11.24 -29.38 9.15
N GLY A 242 -10.85 -28.58 10.16
CA GLY A 242 -9.57 -27.88 10.20
C GLY A 242 -9.42 -26.71 9.21
N LYS A 243 -10.47 -26.43 8.41
CA LYS A 243 -10.47 -25.35 7.42
C LYS A 243 -10.80 -23.99 8.02
N ALA A 244 -10.41 -22.93 7.32
CA ALA A 244 -10.79 -21.57 7.65
C ALA A 244 -12.24 -21.26 7.21
N LEU A 245 -12.84 -20.21 7.79
CA LEU A 245 -14.19 -19.74 7.45
C LEU A 245 -14.21 -18.25 7.10
N LEU A 246 -14.69 -17.93 5.91
CA LEU A 246 -15.14 -16.59 5.54
C LEU A 246 -16.65 -16.49 5.79
N ILE A 247 -17.07 -15.43 6.47
CA ILE A 247 -18.49 -15.11 6.68
C ILE A 247 -18.82 -13.82 5.93
N ILE A 248 -19.72 -13.92 4.96
CA ILE A 248 -20.28 -12.79 4.21
C ILE A 248 -21.75 -12.64 4.61
N ALA A 249 -22.07 -11.57 5.32
CA ALA A 249 -23.42 -11.31 5.83
C ALA A 249 -23.83 -9.85 5.63
N GLU A 250 -25.12 -9.49 5.79
CA GLU A 250 -25.52 -8.06 5.80
C GLU A 250 -24.66 -7.28 6.81
N ASP A 251 -24.52 -7.84 8.01
CA ASP A 251 -23.59 -7.39 9.04
C ASP A 251 -23.28 -8.55 9.99
N VAL A 252 -22.12 -8.48 10.67
CA VAL A 252 -21.78 -9.38 11.78
C VAL A 252 -21.46 -8.52 13.00
N GLU A 253 -22.29 -8.60 14.02
CA GLU A 253 -22.26 -7.69 15.17
C GLU A 253 -22.46 -8.42 16.50
N GLY A 254 -22.40 -7.67 17.61
CA GLY A 254 -22.73 -8.17 18.94
C GLY A 254 -21.88 -9.36 19.42
N GLU A 255 -22.55 -10.37 19.98
CA GLU A 255 -21.91 -11.54 20.58
C GLU A 255 -21.25 -12.43 19.52
N ALA A 256 -21.85 -12.54 18.34
CA ALA A 256 -21.29 -13.29 17.21
C ALA A 256 -19.91 -12.75 16.82
N LEU A 257 -19.80 -11.44 16.57
CA LEU A 257 -18.52 -10.80 16.21
C LEU A 257 -17.47 -10.98 17.31
N SER A 258 -17.85 -10.70 18.56
CA SER A 258 -16.96 -10.80 19.72
C SER A 258 -16.38 -12.21 19.86
N THR A 259 -17.22 -13.23 19.65
CA THR A 259 -16.81 -14.63 19.71
C THR A 259 -15.82 -14.99 18.59
N LEU A 260 -16.09 -14.57 17.36
CA LEU A 260 -15.19 -14.81 16.22
C LEU A 260 -13.82 -14.16 16.45
N VAL A 261 -13.79 -12.91 16.92
CA VAL A 261 -12.56 -12.18 17.22
C VAL A 261 -11.75 -12.85 18.32
N VAL A 262 -12.39 -13.24 19.43
CA VAL A 262 -11.68 -13.90 20.55
C VAL A 262 -11.10 -15.26 20.12
N ASN A 263 -11.85 -16.05 19.35
CA ASN A 263 -11.34 -17.34 18.85
C ASN A 263 -10.20 -17.18 17.85
N LYS A 264 -10.26 -16.14 17.00
CA LYS A 264 -9.16 -15.79 16.10
C LYS A 264 -7.90 -15.40 16.86
N ILE A 265 -8.00 -14.50 17.85
CA ILE A 265 -6.88 -14.04 18.67
C ILE A 265 -6.23 -15.21 19.43
N ARG A 266 -7.05 -16.14 19.93
CA ARG A 266 -6.56 -17.34 20.63
C ARG A 266 -5.96 -18.39 19.69
N GLY A 267 -6.09 -18.23 18.38
CA GLY A 267 -5.65 -19.21 17.39
C GLY A 267 -6.52 -20.47 17.33
N THR A 268 -7.64 -20.52 18.06
CA THR A 268 -8.54 -21.68 18.14
C THR A 268 -9.29 -21.91 16.84
N PHE A 269 -9.66 -20.83 16.14
CA PHE A 269 -10.41 -20.90 14.89
C PHE A 269 -10.01 -19.79 13.93
N LYS A 270 -9.71 -20.16 12.68
CA LYS A 270 -9.36 -19.22 11.62
C LYS A 270 -10.63 -18.75 10.91
N SER A 271 -11.17 -17.61 11.34
CA SER A 271 -12.34 -17.00 10.72
C SER A 271 -12.17 -15.52 10.44
N VAL A 272 -12.84 -15.05 9.39
CA VAL A 272 -12.94 -13.62 9.04
C VAL A 272 -14.38 -13.31 8.67
N ALA A 273 -14.90 -12.19 9.17
CA ALA A 273 -16.23 -11.70 8.81
C ALA A 273 -16.11 -10.41 7.99
N VAL A 274 -16.87 -10.35 6.89
CA VAL A 274 -16.97 -9.21 5.98
C VAL A 274 -18.44 -8.89 5.73
N LYS A 275 -18.75 -7.62 5.47
CA LYS A 275 -20.10 -7.23 5.08
C LYS A 275 -20.37 -7.63 3.63
N ALA A 276 -21.62 -7.92 3.32
CA ALA A 276 -22.08 -8.17 1.97
C ALA A 276 -21.93 -6.91 1.10
N PRO A 277 -21.55 -7.03 -0.18
CA PRO A 277 -21.51 -5.90 -1.09
C PRO A 277 -22.91 -5.47 -1.53
N GLY A 278 -23.07 -4.18 -1.83
CA GLY A 278 -24.35 -3.60 -2.26
C GLY A 278 -25.39 -3.45 -1.13
N PHE A 279 -26.58 -2.99 -1.51
CA PHE A 279 -27.72 -2.79 -0.60
C PHE A 279 -29.02 -3.25 -1.28
N GLY A 280 -30.05 -3.55 -0.50
CA GLY A 280 -31.37 -3.96 -1.01
C GLY A 280 -31.30 -5.17 -1.96
N ASP A 281 -32.06 -5.12 -3.06
CA ASP A 281 -32.09 -6.21 -4.05
C ASP A 281 -30.76 -6.41 -4.76
N ARG A 282 -29.96 -5.34 -4.90
CA ARG A 282 -28.60 -5.45 -5.45
C ARG A 282 -27.70 -6.31 -4.58
N ARG A 283 -27.81 -6.20 -3.24
CA ARG A 283 -27.08 -7.08 -2.31
C ARG A 283 -27.47 -8.54 -2.53
N LYS A 284 -28.77 -8.82 -2.65
CA LYS A 284 -29.27 -10.19 -2.90
C LYS A 284 -28.69 -10.75 -4.19
N ALA A 285 -28.71 -9.95 -5.26
CA ALA A 285 -28.16 -10.34 -6.56
C ALA A 285 -26.64 -10.61 -6.49
N MET A 286 -25.88 -9.76 -5.81
CA MET A 286 -24.43 -9.94 -5.64
C MET A 286 -24.07 -11.13 -4.73
N LEU A 287 -24.84 -11.38 -3.67
CA LEU A 287 -24.67 -12.60 -2.87
C LEU A 287 -24.94 -13.87 -3.70
N GLY A 288 -25.91 -13.82 -4.62
CA GLY A 288 -26.15 -14.87 -5.60
C GLY A 288 -24.96 -15.07 -6.55
N ASP A 289 -24.35 -13.98 -7.01
CA ASP A 289 -23.16 -14.04 -7.88
C ASP A 289 -21.97 -14.70 -7.14
N ILE A 290 -21.74 -14.34 -5.87
CA ILE A 290 -20.71 -14.97 -5.01
C ILE A 290 -21.01 -16.44 -4.76
N ALA A 291 -22.29 -16.79 -4.54
CA ALA A 291 -22.71 -18.17 -4.32
C ALA A 291 -22.43 -19.03 -5.56
N ILE A 292 -22.78 -18.55 -6.76
CA ILE A 292 -22.50 -19.25 -8.02
C ILE A 292 -21.00 -19.41 -8.23
N LEU A 293 -20.20 -18.35 -8.04
CA LEU A 293 -18.74 -18.40 -8.18
C LEU A 293 -18.08 -19.41 -7.25
N THR A 294 -18.61 -19.57 -6.03
CA THR A 294 -17.97 -20.39 -4.98
C THR A 294 -18.62 -21.77 -4.84
N GLY A 295 -19.69 -22.05 -5.59
CA GLY A 295 -20.51 -23.26 -5.44
C GLY A 295 -21.32 -23.30 -4.14
N GLY A 296 -21.46 -22.18 -3.45
CA GLY A 296 -22.21 -22.06 -2.21
C GLY A 296 -23.71 -21.80 -2.42
N THR A 297 -24.46 -21.77 -1.33
CA THR A 297 -25.87 -21.38 -1.32
C THR A 297 -26.10 -20.19 -0.41
N VAL A 298 -26.85 -19.19 -0.89
CA VAL A 298 -27.22 -18.03 -0.06
C VAL A 298 -28.25 -18.46 0.99
N ILE A 299 -27.87 -18.36 2.26
CA ILE A 299 -28.81 -18.60 3.37
C ILE A 299 -29.70 -17.38 3.52
N SER A 300 -30.99 -17.56 3.24
CA SER A 300 -32.00 -16.52 3.40
C SER A 300 -33.32 -17.12 3.89
N GLU A 301 -33.95 -16.43 4.85
CA GLU A 301 -35.26 -16.83 5.36
C GLU A 301 -36.34 -16.76 4.27
N GLU A 302 -36.17 -15.91 3.25
CA GLU A 302 -37.08 -15.78 2.11
C GLU A 302 -37.21 -17.08 1.29
N VAL A 303 -36.15 -17.90 1.27
CA VAL A 303 -36.12 -19.21 0.60
C VAL A 303 -36.23 -20.38 1.59
N GLY A 304 -36.59 -20.10 2.86
CA GLY A 304 -36.79 -21.10 3.90
C GLY A 304 -35.52 -21.68 4.52
N LEU A 305 -34.34 -21.09 4.24
CA LEU A 305 -33.06 -21.52 4.81
C LEU A 305 -32.73 -20.71 6.06
N LYS A 306 -32.48 -21.39 7.17
CA LYS A 306 -32.05 -20.79 8.44
C LYS A 306 -30.61 -21.14 8.76
N LEU A 307 -29.88 -20.17 9.32
CA LEU A 307 -28.47 -20.32 9.68
C LEU A 307 -28.22 -21.45 10.69
N GLU A 308 -29.11 -21.61 11.67
CA GLU A 308 -29.06 -22.69 12.68
C GLU A 308 -29.07 -24.10 12.09
N ASN A 309 -29.65 -24.26 10.88
CA ASN A 309 -29.79 -25.55 10.18
C ASN A 309 -28.76 -25.72 9.06
N ALA A 310 -27.83 -24.78 8.90
CA ALA A 310 -26.86 -24.82 7.81
C ALA A 310 -25.90 -26.02 7.94
N GLY A 311 -25.68 -26.69 6.81
CA GLY A 311 -24.68 -27.75 6.65
C GLY A 311 -23.44 -27.27 5.91
N LEU A 312 -22.40 -28.11 5.88
CA LEU A 312 -21.18 -27.83 5.12
C LEU A 312 -21.42 -27.84 3.60
N ASP A 313 -22.48 -28.53 3.16
CA ASP A 313 -22.95 -28.62 1.77
C ASP A 313 -23.49 -27.30 1.22
N LEU A 314 -23.90 -26.37 2.09
CA LEU A 314 -24.37 -25.05 1.68
C LEU A 314 -23.22 -24.03 1.59
N LEU A 315 -22.03 -24.36 2.08
CA LEU A 315 -20.89 -23.44 2.09
C LEU A 315 -20.20 -23.44 0.74
N GLY A 316 -19.88 -22.25 0.26
CA GLY A 316 -18.99 -22.09 -0.88
C GLY A 316 -17.56 -22.48 -0.53
N ARG A 317 -16.73 -22.64 -1.55
CA ARG A 317 -15.30 -22.88 -1.43
C ARG A 317 -14.53 -22.04 -2.45
N ALA A 318 -13.28 -21.78 -2.13
CA ALA A 318 -12.32 -21.16 -3.03
C ALA A 318 -10.92 -21.69 -2.70
N ARG A 319 -9.97 -21.56 -3.63
CA ARG A 319 -8.57 -21.88 -3.35
C ARG A 319 -7.98 -20.91 -2.33
N LYS A 320 -8.28 -19.62 -2.47
CA LYS A 320 -7.74 -18.57 -1.61
C LYS A 320 -8.69 -17.38 -1.50
N VAL A 321 -8.73 -16.76 -0.33
CA VAL A 321 -9.40 -15.47 -0.12
C VAL A 321 -8.43 -14.50 0.55
N VAL A 322 -8.29 -13.31 -0.01
CA VAL A 322 -7.47 -12.20 0.54
C VAL A 322 -8.38 -11.05 0.92
N ILE A 323 -8.28 -10.56 2.15
CA ILE A 323 -9.18 -9.57 2.74
C ILE A 323 -8.35 -8.45 3.36
N THR A 324 -8.53 -7.23 2.89
CA THR A 324 -7.90 -6.03 3.46
C THR A 324 -8.91 -5.29 4.34
N LYS A 325 -8.54 -4.08 4.78
CA LYS A 325 -9.46 -3.18 5.50
C LYS A 325 -10.69 -2.81 4.65
N ASP A 326 -10.52 -2.68 3.35
CA ASP A 326 -11.52 -2.07 2.47
C ASP A 326 -12.02 -3.04 1.37
N GLU A 327 -11.29 -4.12 1.07
CA GLU A 327 -11.61 -5.03 -0.04
C GLU A 327 -11.57 -6.51 0.37
N THR A 328 -12.33 -7.35 -0.33
CA THR A 328 -12.25 -8.82 -0.29
C THR A 328 -12.08 -9.34 -1.71
N THR A 329 -11.11 -10.24 -1.89
CA THR A 329 -10.81 -10.93 -3.15
C THR A 329 -10.94 -12.44 -2.96
N ILE A 330 -11.78 -13.07 -3.76
CA ILE A 330 -11.95 -14.52 -3.85
C ILE A 330 -11.21 -14.98 -5.11
N VAL A 331 -10.24 -15.88 -4.93
CA VAL A 331 -9.40 -16.43 -6.00
C VAL A 331 -9.74 -17.90 -6.20
N ASP A 332 -10.05 -18.27 -7.44
CA ASP A 332 -10.30 -19.65 -7.88
C ASP A 332 -11.45 -20.28 -7.07
N GLY A 333 -12.65 -19.74 -7.29
CA GLY A 333 -13.89 -20.21 -6.66
C GLY A 333 -14.29 -21.60 -7.16
N ALA A 334 -14.81 -22.45 -6.28
CA ALA A 334 -15.17 -23.84 -6.62
C ALA A 334 -16.54 -23.99 -7.30
N GLY A 335 -17.05 -22.91 -7.90
CA GLY A 335 -18.30 -22.91 -8.66
C GLY A 335 -18.19 -23.71 -9.96
N ASP A 336 -19.34 -24.10 -10.50
CA ASP A 336 -19.41 -24.72 -11.82
C ASP A 336 -19.24 -23.63 -12.90
N SER A 337 -18.20 -23.73 -13.72
CA SER A 337 -17.90 -22.77 -14.79
C SER A 337 -19.06 -22.55 -15.76
N ASP A 338 -19.89 -23.57 -16.04
CA ASP A 338 -21.07 -23.42 -16.91
C ASP A 338 -22.14 -22.56 -16.24
N GLN A 339 -22.30 -22.67 -14.91
CA GLN A 339 -23.21 -21.83 -14.14
C GLN A 339 -22.71 -20.39 -14.04
N VAL A 340 -21.40 -20.20 -13.85
CA VAL A 340 -20.76 -18.87 -13.87
C VAL A 340 -20.97 -18.22 -15.22
N GLN A 341 -20.70 -18.93 -16.32
CA GLN A 341 -20.88 -18.40 -17.68
C GLN A 341 -22.36 -18.12 -17.99
N GLY A 342 -23.27 -18.98 -17.53
CA GLY A 342 -24.72 -18.75 -17.61
C GLY A 342 -25.13 -17.46 -16.89
N ARG A 343 -24.58 -17.22 -15.70
CA ARG A 343 -24.83 -16.02 -14.91
C ARG A 343 -24.27 -14.76 -15.58
N VAL A 344 -23.06 -14.82 -16.13
CA VAL A 344 -22.45 -13.75 -16.94
C VAL A 344 -23.35 -13.38 -18.11
N ASN A 345 -23.86 -14.38 -18.85
CA ASN A 345 -24.74 -14.15 -19.99
C ASN A 345 -26.09 -13.57 -19.59
N GLN A 346 -26.63 -13.99 -18.44
CA GLN A 346 -27.84 -13.38 -17.87
C GLN A 346 -27.64 -11.89 -17.60
N ILE A 347 -26.54 -11.51 -16.94
CA ILE A 347 -26.26 -10.10 -16.63
C ILE A 347 -26.06 -9.29 -17.93
N ARG A 348 -25.41 -9.84 -18.95
CA ARG A 348 -25.29 -9.20 -20.27
C ARG A 348 -26.65 -8.93 -20.90
N ALA A 349 -27.57 -9.90 -20.88
CA ALA A 349 -28.92 -9.72 -21.39
C ALA A 349 -29.71 -8.67 -20.58
N GLU A 350 -29.52 -8.63 -19.25
CA GLU A 350 -30.13 -7.59 -18.39
C GLU A 350 -29.61 -6.18 -18.74
N ILE A 351 -28.31 -6.04 -19.07
CA ILE A 351 -27.70 -4.77 -19.52
C ILE A 351 -28.33 -4.28 -20.83
N GLU A 352 -28.46 -5.18 -21.81
CA GLU A 352 -28.99 -4.85 -23.14
C GLU A 352 -30.47 -4.44 -23.09
N ASN A 353 -31.25 -5.06 -22.20
CA ASN A 353 -32.68 -4.79 -22.04
C ASN A 353 -32.96 -3.66 -21.02
N SER A 354 -31.93 -3.02 -20.47
CA SER A 354 -32.11 -1.93 -19.52
C SER A 354 -32.20 -0.57 -20.21
N ASP A 355 -33.31 0.13 -19.94
CA ASP A 355 -33.57 1.50 -20.41
C ASP A 355 -32.97 2.58 -19.48
N SER A 356 -32.37 2.17 -18.37
CA SER A 356 -31.82 3.03 -17.32
C SER A 356 -30.29 3.00 -17.35
N ASP A 357 -29.68 4.15 -17.62
CA ASP A 357 -28.20 4.28 -17.65
C ASP A 357 -27.59 3.93 -16.29
N TYR A 358 -28.27 4.27 -15.19
CA TYR A 358 -27.86 3.91 -13.84
C TYR A 358 -27.83 2.38 -13.64
N ASP A 359 -28.89 1.67 -14.06
CA ASP A 359 -28.94 0.22 -13.92
C ASP A 359 -27.92 -0.46 -14.84
N ARG A 360 -27.70 0.10 -16.04
CA ARG A 360 -26.68 -0.38 -16.97
C ARG A 360 -25.28 -0.30 -16.35
N GLU A 361 -24.94 0.84 -15.75
CA GLU A 361 -23.66 1.03 -15.05
C GLU A 361 -23.51 0.01 -13.90
N LYS A 362 -24.55 -0.17 -13.08
CA LYS A 362 -24.47 -1.10 -11.93
C LYS A 362 -24.44 -2.57 -12.33
N LEU A 363 -25.08 -2.93 -13.42
CA LEU A 363 -24.98 -4.27 -14.01
C LEU A 363 -23.61 -4.49 -14.67
N GLN A 364 -23.03 -3.47 -15.30
CA GLN A 364 -21.66 -3.53 -15.84
C GLN A 364 -20.63 -3.74 -14.73
N GLU A 365 -20.76 -3.05 -13.57
CA GLU A 365 -19.90 -3.29 -12.40
C GLU A 365 -19.99 -4.76 -11.92
N ARG A 366 -21.21 -5.32 -11.85
CA ARG A 366 -21.41 -6.73 -11.46
C ARG A 366 -20.82 -7.69 -12.49
N LEU A 367 -21.05 -7.42 -13.77
CA LEU A 367 -20.50 -8.21 -14.87
C LEU A 367 -18.98 -8.22 -14.83
N ALA A 368 -18.34 -7.05 -14.65
CA ALA A 368 -16.90 -6.94 -14.56
C ALA A 368 -16.34 -7.76 -13.38
N LYS A 369 -17.01 -7.71 -12.22
CA LYS A 369 -16.61 -8.46 -11.03
C LYS A 369 -16.72 -9.99 -11.19
N LEU A 370 -17.66 -10.48 -12.00
CA LEU A 370 -17.86 -11.91 -12.22
C LEU A 370 -17.11 -12.44 -13.46
N ALA A 371 -16.99 -11.63 -14.52
CA ALA A 371 -16.39 -12.02 -15.80
C ALA A 371 -14.92 -11.61 -15.95
N GLY A 372 -14.44 -10.63 -15.18
CA GLY A 372 -13.10 -10.06 -15.30
C GLY A 372 -11.97 -11.02 -14.88
N GLY A 373 -12.31 -12.12 -14.20
CA GLY A 373 -11.34 -13.10 -13.73
C GLY A 373 -10.34 -12.52 -12.74
N VAL A 374 -9.44 -13.38 -12.28
CA VAL A 374 -8.31 -13.01 -11.43
C VAL A 374 -7.05 -13.53 -12.10
N ALA A 375 -6.12 -12.61 -12.37
CA ALA A 375 -4.76 -12.95 -12.77
C ALA A 375 -3.93 -13.21 -11.53
N VAL A 376 -3.32 -14.39 -11.46
CA VAL A 376 -2.45 -14.80 -10.38
C VAL A 376 -1.03 -14.85 -10.91
N ILE A 377 -0.18 -13.99 -10.38
CA ILE A 377 1.26 -14.01 -10.64
C ILE A 377 1.92 -14.87 -9.57
N LYS A 378 2.43 -16.03 -9.96
CA LYS A 378 3.16 -16.94 -9.08
C LYS A 378 4.65 -16.61 -9.15
N ALA A 379 5.20 -16.17 -8.03
CA ALA A 379 6.60 -15.81 -7.86
C ALA A 379 7.38 -16.99 -7.28
N GLY A 380 8.38 -17.47 -8.00
CA GLY A 380 9.29 -18.54 -7.59
C GLY A 380 10.71 -18.05 -7.41
N ALA A 381 11.44 -18.57 -6.41
CA ALA A 381 12.83 -18.19 -6.15
C ALA A 381 13.63 -19.33 -5.49
N ALA A 382 14.97 -19.20 -5.50
CA ALA A 382 15.86 -20.24 -4.98
C ALA A 382 15.92 -20.30 -3.45
N THR A 383 15.62 -19.19 -2.79
CA THR A 383 15.66 -19.06 -1.34
C THR A 383 14.41 -18.35 -0.84
N GLU A 384 14.02 -18.60 0.40
CA GLU A 384 12.86 -17.95 1.02
C GLU A 384 13.02 -16.41 1.10
N VAL A 385 14.25 -15.93 1.28
CA VAL A 385 14.56 -14.50 1.34
C VAL A 385 14.33 -13.85 -0.02
N GLU A 386 14.86 -14.45 -1.09
CA GLU A 386 14.62 -13.98 -2.47
C GLU A 386 13.15 -14.08 -2.86
N LEU A 387 12.45 -15.14 -2.44
CA LEU A 387 11.04 -15.34 -2.71
C LEU A 387 10.17 -14.21 -2.15
N LYS A 388 10.37 -13.89 -0.86
CA LYS A 388 9.64 -12.81 -0.18
C LYS A 388 9.92 -11.46 -0.80
N GLU A 389 11.20 -11.17 -1.08
CA GLU A 389 11.60 -9.92 -1.71
C GLU A 389 11.00 -9.77 -3.12
N ARG A 390 11.10 -10.81 -3.96
CA ARG A 390 10.52 -10.82 -5.32
C ARG A 390 9.00 -10.66 -5.28
N LYS A 391 8.32 -11.37 -4.37
CA LYS A 391 6.87 -11.24 -4.19
C LYS A 391 6.47 -9.81 -3.84
N HIS A 392 7.10 -9.21 -2.83
CA HIS A 392 6.81 -7.83 -2.43
C HIS A 392 7.00 -6.87 -3.61
N ARG A 393 8.10 -7.07 -4.33
CA ARG A 393 8.42 -6.24 -5.50
C ARG A 393 7.38 -6.32 -6.62
N ILE A 394 6.85 -7.51 -6.91
CA ILE A 394 5.78 -7.69 -7.90
C ILE A 394 4.50 -6.99 -7.43
N GLU A 395 4.17 -7.07 -6.15
CA GLU A 395 2.97 -6.43 -5.61
C GLU A 395 3.04 -4.90 -5.68
N ASP A 396 4.19 -4.32 -5.34
CA ASP A 396 4.42 -2.88 -5.46
C ASP A 396 4.31 -2.44 -6.92
N ALA A 397 4.89 -3.22 -7.84
CA ALA A 397 4.78 -2.96 -9.27
C ALA A 397 3.34 -3.08 -9.80
N VAL A 398 2.51 -4.00 -9.27
CA VAL A 398 1.09 -4.09 -9.60
C VAL A 398 0.34 -2.84 -9.12
N ARG A 399 0.62 -2.36 -7.90
CA ARG A 399 -0.01 -1.12 -7.37
C ARG A 399 0.42 0.10 -8.17
N ASN A 400 1.69 0.19 -8.51
CA ASN A 400 2.26 1.26 -9.33
C ASN A 400 1.60 1.29 -10.73
N ALA A 401 1.47 0.13 -11.40
CA ALA A 401 0.79 0.02 -12.69
C ALA A 401 -0.69 0.43 -12.63
N LYS A 402 -1.41 0.07 -11.56
CA LYS A 402 -2.78 0.53 -11.32
C LYS A 402 -2.85 2.04 -11.14
N ALA A 403 -1.93 2.62 -10.34
CA ALA A 403 -1.86 4.07 -10.14
C ALA A 403 -1.61 4.83 -11.47
N ALA A 404 -0.83 4.25 -12.38
CA ALA A 404 -0.61 4.80 -13.72
C ALA A 404 -1.89 4.81 -14.57
N VAL A 405 -2.69 3.75 -14.48
CA VAL A 405 -3.98 3.67 -15.19
C VAL A 405 -5.02 4.63 -14.61
N GLU A 406 -4.95 4.95 -13.32
CA GLU A 406 -5.92 5.84 -12.62
C GLU A 406 -5.69 7.33 -12.87
N GLU A 407 -4.47 7.85 -12.67
CA GLU A 407 -4.16 9.29 -12.79
C GLU A 407 -3.18 9.60 -13.93
N GLY A 408 -2.83 8.62 -14.77
CA GLY A 408 -1.89 8.78 -15.87
C GLY A 408 -0.43 8.74 -15.44
N ILE A 409 0.44 9.00 -16.42
CA ILE A 409 1.90 8.93 -16.30
C ILE A 409 2.55 10.30 -16.55
N VAL A 410 3.68 10.54 -15.88
CA VAL A 410 4.53 11.71 -16.06
C VAL A 410 5.99 11.29 -16.31
N ALA A 411 6.82 12.25 -16.74
CA ALA A 411 8.25 12.03 -16.92
C ALA A 411 8.92 11.68 -15.59
N GLY A 412 9.48 10.46 -15.51
CA GLY A 412 10.01 9.91 -14.28
C GLY A 412 11.37 10.50 -13.86
N GLY A 413 12.04 9.85 -12.91
CA GLY A 413 13.38 10.24 -12.48
C GLY A 413 13.45 11.60 -11.77
N GLY A 414 12.32 12.07 -11.21
CA GLY A 414 12.20 13.37 -10.58
C GLY A 414 12.11 14.56 -11.56
N VAL A 415 12.01 14.30 -12.87
CA VAL A 415 11.95 15.35 -13.91
C VAL A 415 10.63 16.11 -13.82
N ALA A 416 9.50 15.41 -13.71
CA ALA A 416 8.19 16.06 -13.59
C ALA A 416 8.12 17.01 -12.38
N LEU A 417 8.64 16.61 -11.21
CA LEU A 417 8.71 17.47 -10.02
C LEU A 417 9.55 18.72 -10.26
N LEU A 418 10.75 18.56 -10.85
CA LEU A 418 11.64 19.68 -11.13
C LEU A 418 11.00 20.66 -12.13
N GLN A 419 10.42 20.15 -13.21
CA GLN A 419 9.86 21.00 -14.27
C GLN A 419 8.52 21.64 -13.86
N ALA A 420 7.75 20.99 -12.96
CA ALA A 420 6.59 21.60 -12.33
C ALA A 420 6.96 22.85 -11.50
N SER A 421 8.23 23.09 -11.17
CA SER A 421 8.67 24.33 -10.51
C SER A 421 8.44 25.62 -11.31
N ALA A 422 8.04 25.53 -12.59
CA ALA A 422 7.61 26.68 -13.37
C ALA A 422 6.34 27.36 -12.80
N VAL A 423 5.50 26.64 -12.05
CA VAL A 423 4.28 27.22 -11.44
C VAL A 423 4.58 28.36 -10.46
N PHE A 424 5.79 28.37 -9.89
CA PHE A 424 6.22 29.40 -8.94
C PHE A 424 6.35 30.79 -9.56
N GLU A 425 6.46 30.91 -10.88
CA GLU A 425 6.45 32.21 -11.57
C GLU A 425 5.10 32.92 -11.49
N LYS A 426 4.02 32.16 -11.28
CA LYS A 426 2.64 32.66 -11.19
C LYS A 426 2.12 32.74 -9.74
N LEU A 427 2.90 32.27 -8.77
CA LEU A 427 2.52 32.26 -7.35
C LEU A 427 2.82 33.63 -6.72
N GLU A 428 1.76 34.43 -6.54
CA GLU A 428 1.85 35.70 -5.83
C GLU A 428 1.74 35.49 -4.32
N LEU A 429 2.89 35.31 -3.67
CA LEU A 429 3.01 35.19 -2.22
C LEU A 429 3.95 36.27 -1.67
N SER A 430 3.79 36.61 -0.40
CA SER A 430 4.59 37.64 0.26
C SER A 430 5.04 37.21 1.66
N GLY A 431 6.08 37.86 2.18
CA GLY A 431 6.66 37.55 3.49
C GLY A 431 7.03 36.08 3.64
N ASP A 432 6.82 35.53 4.82
CA ASP A 432 7.17 34.14 5.14
C ASP A 432 6.34 33.09 4.36
N GLU A 433 5.19 33.47 3.77
CA GLU A 433 4.49 32.56 2.85
C GLU A 433 5.29 32.35 1.56
N ALA A 434 5.93 33.40 1.05
CA ALA A 434 6.83 33.29 -0.10
C ALA A 434 8.08 32.45 0.24
N THR A 435 8.60 32.61 1.45
CA THR A 435 9.71 31.78 1.97
C THR A 435 9.33 30.30 2.03
N GLY A 436 8.13 30.00 2.54
CA GLY A 436 7.60 28.63 2.59
C GLY A 436 7.44 28.02 1.19
N ALA A 437 6.92 28.79 0.23
CA ALA A 437 6.83 28.35 -1.15
C ALA A 437 8.22 28.11 -1.77
N ASN A 438 9.19 28.98 -1.52
CA ASN A 438 10.56 28.79 -2.01
C ASN A 438 11.23 27.54 -1.43
N ALA A 439 10.92 27.16 -0.18
CA ALA A 439 11.39 25.91 0.40
C ALA A 439 10.87 24.69 -0.39
N VAL A 440 9.61 24.71 -0.85
CA VAL A 440 9.06 23.69 -1.75
C VAL A 440 9.82 23.68 -3.07
N LYS A 441 10.02 24.85 -3.70
CA LYS A 441 10.74 24.97 -4.97
C LYS A 441 12.12 24.30 -4.93
N LEU A 442 12.87 24.50 -3.84
CA LEU A 442 14.17 23.87 -3.64
C LEU A 442 14.06 22.36 -3.36
N ALA A 443 13.06 21.93 -2.59
CA ALA A 443 12.86 20.52 -2.27
C ALA A 443 12.49 19.67 -3.50
N LEU A 444 11.82 20.24 -4.51
CA LEU A 444 11.49 19.54 -5.76
C LEU A 444 12.73 19.05 -6.54
N GLU A 445 13.91 19.62 -6.29
CA GLU A 445 15.18 19.16 -6.88
C GLU A 445 15.69 17.86 -6.24
N ALA A 446 15.28 17.57 -5.00
CA ALA A 446 15.91 16.54 -4.17
C ALA A 446 15.82 15.13 -4.76
N PRO A 447 14.69 14.67 -5.34
CA PRO A 447 14.60 13.34 -5.94
C PRO A 447 15.59 13.14 -7.10
N LEU A 448 15.58 14.03 -8.10
CA LEU A 448 16.50 13.96 -9.24
C LEU A 448 17.96 14.05 -8.78
N LYS A 449 18.24 14.94 -7.83
CA LYS A 449 19.59 15.10 -7.25
C LYS A 449 20.06 13.81 -6.58
N GLN A 450 19.21 13.16 -5.79
CA GLN A 450 19.56 11.92 -5.10
C GLN A 450 19.74 10.75 -6.07
N ILE A 451 18.89 10.66 -7.11
CA ILE A 451 19.05 9.67 -8.19
C ILE A 451 20.40 9.85 -8.89
N ALA A 452 20.78 11.08 -9.22
CA ALA A 452 22.08 11.38 -9.82
C ALA A 452 23.25 11.01 -8.90
N VAL A 453 23.18 11.35 -7.61
CA VAL A 453 24.21 11.00 -6.61
C VAL A 453 24.37 9.49 -6.47
N ASN A 454 23.28 8.74 -6.39
CA ASN A 454 23.31 7.28 -6.35
C ASN A 454 23.89 6.71 -7.66
N GLY A 455 23.64 7.38 -8.80
CA GLY A 455 24.25 7.08 -10.09
C GLY A 455 25.72 7.48 -10.26
N GLY A 456 26.36 8.09 -9.25
CA GLY A 456 27.75 8.52 -9.29
C GLY A 456 27.98 9.84 -10.05
N LEU A 457 26.94 10.66 -10.22
CA LEU A 457 26.97 11.95 -10.91
C LEU A 457 26.84 13.12 -9.93
N GLU A 458 27.32 14.29 -10.35
CA GLU A 458 27.18 15.54 -9.59
C GLU A 458 25.74 16.06 -9.65
N GLY A 459 24.95 15.77 -8.61
CA GLY A 459 23.51 16.02 -8.63
C GLY A 459 23.09 17.47 -8.87
N GLY A 460 23.86 18.46 -8.38
CA GLY A 460 23.57 19.87 -8.66
C GLY A 460 23.74 20.25 -10.13
N VAL A 461 24.75 19.67 -10.80
CA VAL A 461 25.00 19.87 -12.24
C VAL A 461 23.89 19.23 -13.06
N VAL A 462 23.44 18.03 -12.67
CA VAL A 462 22.33 17.33 -13.32
C VAL A 462 21.03 18.13 -13.21
N VAL A 463 20.67 18.58 -12.01
CA VAL A 463 19.45 19.39 -11.78
C VAL A 463 19.46 20.64 -12.66
N GLU A 464 20.57 21.38 -12.67
CA GLU A 464 20.66 22.60 -13.46
C GLU A 464 20.58 22.31 -14.96
N LYS A 465 21.17 21.21 -15.44
CA LYS A 465 21.04 20.81 -16.84
C LYS A 465 19.60 20.45 -17.20
N VAL A 466 18.93 19.59 -16.42
CA VAL A 466 17.54 19.15 -16.68
C VAL A 466 16.56 20.31 -16.66
N ARG A 467 16.75 21.29 -15.76
CA ARG A 467 15.92 22.51 -15.70
C ARG A 467 15.88 23.27 -17.03
N ASN A 468 16.97 23.23 -17.79
CA ASN A 468 17.12 23.96 -19.05
C ASN A 468 16.83 23.09 -20.28
N LEU A 469 16.39 21.84 -20.10
CA LEU A 469 15.98 20.95 -21.18
C LEU A 469 14.49 21.14 -21.55
N PRO A 470 14.05 20.68 -22.73
CA PRO A 470 12.63 20.64 -23.07
C PRO A 470 11.81 19.89 -22.02
N ILE A 471 10.53 20.24 -21.91
CA ILE A 471 9.59 19.56 -21.01
C ILE A 471 9.59 18.05 -21.33
N GLY A 472 9.64 17.23 -20.30
CA GLY A 472 9.72 15.77 -20.41
C GLY A 472 11.12 15.21 -20.71
N HIS A 473 12.13 16.05 -20.95
CA HIS A 473 13.51 15.58 -21.11
C HIS A 473 14.27 15.58 -19.79
N GLY A 474 15.07 14.54 -19.55
CA GLY A 474 15.81 14.38 -18.31
C GLY A 474 16.94 13.38 -18.38
N LEU A 475 17.50 13.04 -17.22
CA LEU A 475 18.60 12.09 -17.11
C LEU A 475 18.06 10.66 -17.02
N ASN A 476 18.44 9.81 -17.96
CA ASN A 476 18.40 8.36 -17.76
C ASN A 476 19.59 7.98 -16.85
N ALA A 477 19.33 7.78 -15.56
CA ALA A 477 20.40 7.50 -14.59
C ALA A 477 21.05 6.11 -14.75
N ALA A 478 20.38 5.18 -15.45
CA ALA A 478 20.95 3.88 -15.76
C ALA A 478 22.08 4.01 -16.78
N THR A 479 21.85 4.76 -17.87
CA THR A 479 22.83 4.95 -18.97
C THR A 479 23.73 6.17 -18.79
N GLY A 480 23.26 7.20 -18.10
CA GLY A 480 23.93 8.51 -17.96
C GLY A 480 23.57 9.52 -19.07
N GLU A 481 22.66 9.17 -19.97
CA GLU A 481 22.28 10.00 -21.12
C GLU A 481 21.08 10.91 -20.82
N TYR A 482 20.95 11.99 -21.58
CA TYR A 482 19.80 12.90 -21.49
C TYR A 482 18.84 12.62 -22.63
N VAL A 483 17.62 12.22 -22.29
CA VAL A 483 16.64 11.66 -23.24
C VAL A 483 15.26 12.27 -23.02
N ASP A 484 14.35 12.06 -23.96
CA ASP A 484 12.91 12.20 -23.70
C ASP A 484 12.47 11.04 -22.80
N MET A 485 12.09 11.37 -21.57
CA MET A 485 11.81 10.36 -20.54
C MET A 485 10.61 9.50 -20.91
N ILE A 486 9.59 10.09 -21.54
CA ILE A 486 8.36 9.37 -21.90
C ILE A 486 8.63 8.47 -23.10
N ALA A 487 9.35 8.97 -24.11
CA ALA A 487 9.70 8.18 -25.29
C ALA A 487 10.59 6.98 -24.93
N GLU A 488 11.47 7.13 -23.95
CA GLU A 488 12.37 6.07 -23.47
C GLU A 488 11.72 5.16 -22.41
N GLY A 489 10.42 5.34 -22.14
CA GLY A 489 9.68 4.52 -21.16
C GLY A 489 10.06 4.77 -19.70
N ILE A 490 10.76 5.87 -19.38
CA ILE A 490 11.08 6.27 -18.01
C ILE A 490 9.90 7.05 -17.42
N LEU A 491 8.91 6.31 -16.93
CA LEU A 491 7.61 6.79 -16.52
C LEU A 491 7.41 6.62 -15.01
N ASP A 492 6.81 7.64 -14.38
CA ASP A 492 6.26 7.54 -13.02
C ASP A 492 4.74 7.77 -13.06
N PRO A 493 3.93 7.06 -12.26
CA PRO A 493 2.52 7.39 -12.11
C PRO A 493 2.34 8.79 -11.49
N ALA A 494 1.48 9.62 -12.07
CA ALA A 494 1.20 10.97 -11.56
C ALA A 494 0.70 10.94 -10.11
N LYS A 495 -0.14 9.95 -9.79
CA LYS A 495 -0.65 9.67 -8.43
C LYS A 495 0.47 9.46 -7.43
N VAL A 496 1.50 8.68 -7.77
CA VAL A 496 2.65 8.39 -6.89
C VAL A 496 3.44 9.68 -6.65
N THR A 497 3.80 10.40 -7.72
CA THR A 497 4.61 11.62 -7.65
C THR A 497 3.92 12.70 -6.79
N ARG A 498 2.64 12.93 -7.02
CA ARG A 498 1.83 13.92 -6.28
C ARG A 498 1.64 13.50 -4.83
N SER A 499 1.31 12.24 -4.58
CA SER A 499 1.08 11.72 -3.22
C SER A 499 2.34 11.81 -2.36
N ALA A 500 3.51 11.48 -2.93
CA ALA A 500 4.79 11.60 -2.26
C ALA A 500 5.08 13.05 -1.82
N LEU A 501 4.84 14.03 -2.69
CA LEU A 501 5.00 15.46 -2.36
C LEU A 501 4.02 15.91 -1.27
N GLN A 502 2.74 15.56 -1.40
CA GLN A 502 1.69 15.96 -0.45
C GLN A 502 1.95 15.38 0.96
N ASN A 503 2.29 14.10 1.05
CA ASN A 503 2.60 13.45 2.33
C ASN A 503 3.86 14.02 2.97
N ALA A 504 4.92 14.23 2.18
CA ALA A 504 6.15 14.86 2.64
C ALA A 504 5.91 16.28 3.18
N ALA A 505 5.13 17.08 2.45
CA ALA A 505 4.80 18.45 2.85
C ALA A 505 3.92 18.52 4.10
N SER A 506 2.98 17.58 4.26
CA SER A 506 2.13 17.48 5.45
C SER A 506 2.97 17.31 6.73
N ILE A 507 3.91 16.35 6.72
CA ILE A 507 4.79 16.12 7.87
C ILE A 507 5.79 17.26 8.04
N ALA A 508 6.36 17.79 6.96
CA ALA A 508 7.28 18.92 7.06
C ALA A 508 6.59 20.15 7.69
N ALA A 509 5.37 20.49 7.27
CA ALA A 509 4.61 21.59 7.83
C ALA A 509 4.36 21.43 9.34
N LEU A 510 4.00 20.22 9.80
CA LEU A 510 3.81 19.93 11.22
C LEU A 510 5.14 20.04 11.99
N PHE A 511 6.20 19.49 11.43
CA PHE A 511 7.54 19.52 12.01
C PHE A 511 8.01 20.95 12.26
N LEU A 512 7.87 21.83 11.26
CA LEU A 512 8.31 23.23 11.37
C LEU A 512 7.57 24.02 12.43
N THR A 513 6.32 23.67 12.71
CA THR A 513 5.50 24.32 13.75
C THR A 513 5.74 23.79 15.16
N THR A 514 6.71 22.89 15.36
CA THR A 514 7.01 22.30 16.67
C THR A 514 7.90 23.21 17.51
N GLU A 515 7.41 23.60 18.69
CA GLU A 515 8.15 24.44 19.65
C GLU A 515 8.57 23.68 20.92
N ALA A 516 7.90 22.58 21.24
CA ALA A 516 8.24 21.75 22.40
C ALA A 516 8.03 20.26 22.08
N VAL A 517 8.92 19.42 22.61
CA VAL A 517 8.82 17.96 22.51
C VAL A 517 8.81 17.38 23.92
N ILE A 518 7.81 16.55 24.22
CA ILE A 518 7.67 15.84 25.48
C ILE A 518 7.88 14.36 25.20
N ALA A 519 8.92 13.77 25.79
CA ALA A 519 9.25 12.36 25.61
C ALA A 519 9.32 11.63 26.94
N ASP A 520 9.24 10.29 26.92
CA ASP A 520 9.52 9.49 28.10
C ASP A 520 11.00 9.60 28.47
N LYS A 521 11.28 9.80 29.75
CA LYS A 521 12.63 9.78 30.27
C LYS A 521 13.15 8.34 30.14
N PRO A 522 14.31 8.11 29.49
CA PRO A 522 14.89 6.77 29.39
C PRO A 522 15.04 6.16 30.77
N GLU A 523 14.57 4.93 30.93
CA GLU A 523 14.82 4.18 32.15
C GLU A 523 16.33 3.87 32.21
N LYS A 524 16.96 4.13 33.36
CA LYS A 524 18.31 3.60 33.57
C LYS A 524 18.20 2.09 33.55
N ALA A 525 18.96 1.43 32.67
CA ALA A 525 19.09 -0.02 32.70
C ALA A 525 19.29 -0.44 34.16
N SER A 526 18.39 -1.28 34.67
CA SER A 526 18.57 -1.83 36.00
C SER A 526 19.93 -2.52 35.99
N ALA A 527 20.84 -2.05 36.85
CA ALA A 527 22.07 -2.77 37.07
C ALA A 527 21.66 -4.21 37.40
N ALA A 528 22.05 -5.15 36.55
CA ALA A 528 21.86 -6.56 36.82
C ALA A 528 22.32 -6.78 38.28
N ALA A 529 21.38 -7.19 39.14
CA ALA A 529 21.71 -7.55 40.50
C ALA A 529 22.90 -8.52 40.40
N PRO A 530 24.00 -8.32 41.17
CA PRO A 530 25.12 -9.23 41.14
C PRO A 530 24.59 -10.64 41.37
N GLY A 531 24.59 -11.45 40.31
CA GLY A 531 24.23 -12.85 40.38
C GLY A 531 25.08 -13.48 41.48
N GLY A 532 24.40 -14.14 42.42
CA GLY A 532 25.03 -14.75 43.58
C GLY A 532 26.22 -15.61 43.18
N MET A 533 27.28 -15.49 43.98
CA MET A 533 28.45 -16.35 43.94
C MET A 533 28.07 -17.82 43.74
N PRO A 534 28.68 -18.55 42.80
CA PRO A 534 28.73 -19.99 42.85
C PRO A 534 29.78 -20.38 43.91
N GLY A 535 29.32 -20.64 45.13
CA GLY A 535 29.99 -21.63 46.00
C GLY A 535 29.35 -22.97 45.66
N GLY A 536 30.05 -23.94 45.11
CA GLY A 536 31.31 -24.50 45.61
C GLY A 536 30.95 -25.86 46.22
N ASP A 537 31.42 -26.92 45.55
CA ASP A 537 31.30 -28.36 45.84
C ASP A 537 31.03 -28.80 47.28
N MET A 538 30.30 -29.91 47.45
CA MET A 538 30.85 -31.20 47.93
C MET A 538 29.76 -32.26 48.16
N ASP A 539 30.03 -33.44 47.60
CA ASP A 539 29.58 -34.81 47.93
C ASP A 539 28.75 -35.04 49.22
N PHE A 540 27.60 -35.72 49.08
CA PHE A 540 27.33 -37.11 49.51
C PHE A 540 25.86 -37.50 49.29
#